data_AF-A0A0V0Q7D9-F1
#
_entry.id   AF-A0A0V0Q7D9-F1
#
_cell.length_a   1.000
_cell.length_b   1.000
_cell.length_c   1.000
_cell.angle_alpha   90.00
_cell.angle_beta   90.00
_cell.angle_gamma   90.00
#
_symmetry.space_group_name_H-M   'P 1'
#
loop_
_entity.id
_entity.type
_entity.pdbx_description
1 polymer ?
#
loop_
_entity_poly.entity_id
_entity_poly.type
_entity_poly.pdbx_seq_one_letter_code
_entity_poly.pdbx_strand_id
1 'polypeptide(L)'
;MISKINFACLVVIVLALFNQSVCLKQFDIKNVPNWLLTDITNENNIILQNISDNKYSYYNSETLQISDTKMVAMLNGLSDYSDDIIAQKLVVYDSMGQQTAQRVFSDVQQYYVSTLGTTNVKGEFLHVINYNSGIYISVYDEDLNITRNTERQLLDTFDEIAAYYEPIISVGKDMLYIMCNIGNYEDQYFNMVYVLDLSDTSTIRFVEKFVFTDYPANYFFSFNVQAFPDGSAISHFYATDSNGQPMLVQTKFNPLGQIESGYPININTPLVLGEFVEYWPWHSFLHENGELATFLATDLGNNLLIYTFDREGNQICAQLNDISGYNNLWYYYGVIGSQGWIYLADSIQLEGNFGLFDVNECRLDLESFVNTQIFAGVAGQLIDLVNQNVLAFEFGNMADQSMQLTYQARVYQIGTFSEGDMVEGEEDEEDMVEGEDVVEGEEDMLEGEELLGDLEGEDVIEGEELLEDSEGEGMLEGEELLGDLEGEDVIEGEGEGEDILEGEDIIEGEEDDFIEDRSEGEGEDEDIIDVEGEDIIDEGEEATEIN
;
A
#
# COMPACT_ATOMS: atom_id res chain seq x y z
N MET A 1 47.81 17.21 -21.89
CA MET A 1 47.84 15.87 -21.25
C MET A 1 46.46 15.20 -21.33
N ILE A 2 45.72 15.42 -22.43
CA ILE A 2 44.51 14.67 -22.78
C ILE A 2 45.01 13.50 -23.64
N SER A 3 45.63 12.54 -22.94
CA SER A 3 46.26 11.37 -23.54
C SER A 3 45.15 10.38 -23.87
N LYS A 4 44.97 10.09 -25.16
CA LYS A 4 44.43 8.84 -25.72
C LYS A 4 43.55 8.06 -24.73
N ILE A 5 42.31 8.50 -24.51
CA ILE A 5 41.28 7.58 -24.06
C ILE A 5 41.27 6.49 -25.12
N ASN A 6 41.71 5.30 -24.72
CA ASN A 6 41.83 4.16 -25.60
C ASN A 6 40.44 3.90 -26.19
N PHE A 7 40.32 3.77 -27.50
CA PHE A 7 39.03 3.52 -28.16
C PHE A 7 38.30 2.33 -27.51
N ALA A 8 39.07 1.33 -27.05
CA ALA A 8 38.59 0.21 -26.23
C ALA A 8 37.87 0.63 -24.93
N CYS A 9 38.37 1.63 -24.19
CA CYS A 9 37.69 2.14 -22.99
C CYS A 9 36.39 2.86 -23.34
N LEU A 10 36.33 3.60 -24.45
CA LEU A 10 35.10 4.24 -24.89
C LEU A 10 34.06 3.18 -25.28
N VAL A 11 34.46 2.13 -25.99
CA VAL A 11 33.59 1.01 -26.36
C VAL A 11 33.10 0.26 -25.13
N VAL A 12 33.96 -0.02 -24.14
CA VAL A 12 33.54 -0.65 -22.88
C VAL A 12 32.59 0.25 -22.09
N ILE A 13 32.82 1.57 -22.05
CA ILE A 13 31.88 2.51 -21.39
C ILE A 13 30.55 2.55 -22.14
N VAL A 14 30.57 2.58 -23.47
CA VAL A 14 29.35 2.57 -24.29
C VAL A 14 28.61 1.25 -24.12
N LEU A 15 29.29 0.10 -24.16
CA LEU A 15 28.69 -1.22 -23.91
C LEU A 15 28.20 -1.36 -22.48
N ALA A 16 28.93 -0.88 -21.47
CA ALA A 16 28.45 -0.87 -20.09
C ALA A 16 27.24 0.05 -19.92
N LEU A 17 27.21 1.20 -20.61
CA LEU A 17 26.06 2.08 -20.64
C LEU A 17 24.89 1.46 -21.40
N PHE A 18 25.11 0.70 -22.49
CA PHE A 18 24.06 -0.05 -23.22
C PHE A 18 23.54 -1.25 -22.42
N ASN A 19 24.41 -1.95 -21.69
CA ASN A 19 24.04 -3.05 -20.80
C ASN A 19 23.36 -2.54 -19.51
N GLN A 20 23.63 -1.29 -19.12
CA GLN A 20 22.88 -0.56 -18.08
C GLN A 20 21.64 0.14 -18.64
N SER A 21 21.57 0.40 -19.96
CA SER A 21 20.34 0.87 -20.60
C SER A 21 19.42 -0.32 -20.85
N VAL A 22 18.87 -0.74 -19.72
CA VAL A 22 17.49 -1.11 -19.54
C VAL A 22 17.11 -2.45 -20.18
N CYS A 23 17.06 -3.49 -19.34
CA CYS A 23 16.07 -4.55 -19.48
C CYS A 23 14.67 -3.94 -19.32
N LEU A 24 14.22 -3.15 -20.30
CA LEU A 24 12.83 -2.72 -20.37
C LEU A 24 12.03 -3.97 -20.69
N LYS A 25 11.32 -4.45 -19.69
CA LYS A 25 10.25 -5.42 -19.91
C LYS A 25 9.24 -4.76 -20.84
N GLN A 26 9.04 -5.34 -22.01
CA GLN A 26 7.99 -4.90 -22.90
C GLN A 26 6.73 -5.66 -22.51
N PHE A 27 5.78 -4.95 -21.91
CA PHE A 27 4.50 -5.48 -21.52
C PHE A 27 3.51 -5.43 -22.68
N ASP A 28 2.73 -6.49 -22.84
CA ASP A 28 1.63 -6.61 -23.79
C ASP A 28 0.34 -6.91 -23.01
N ILE A 29 -0.33 -5.84 -22.54
CA ILE A 29 -1.62 -5.94 -21.87
C ILE A 29 -2.70 -6.03 -22.94
N LYS A 30 -3.50 -7.08 -22.87
CA LYS A 30 -4.61 -7.33 -23.80
C LYS A 30 -5.79 -6.44 -23.43
N ASN A 31 -6.65 -6.16 -24.41
CA ASN A 31 -7.96 -5.57 -24.12
C ASN A 31 -8.76 -6.47 -23.18
N VAL A 32 -9.55 -5.86 -22.28
CA VAL A 32 -10.29 -6.56 -21.21
C VAL A 32 -11.15 -7.75 -21.71
N PRO A 33 -11.89 -7.66 -22.84
CA PRO A 33 -12.66 -8.81 -23.34
C PRO A 33 -11.83 -10.04 -23.73
N ASN A 34 -10.51 -9.89 -23.88
CA ASN A 34 -9.59 -10.95 -24.28
C ASN A 34 -8.80 -11.53 -23.10
N TRP A 35 -9.08 -11.09 -21.87
CA TRP A 35 -8.44 -11.63 -20.67
C TRP A 35 -8.87 -13.08 -20.45
N LEU A 36 -7.91 -13.96 -20.15
CA LEU A 36 -8.22 -15.36 -19.90
C LEU A 36 -8.60 -15.53 -18.43
N LEU A 37 -9.87 -15.82 -18.19
CA LEU A 37 -10.42 -16.03 -16.86
C LEU A 37 -10.25 -17.48 -16.40
N THR A 38 -9.77 -17.65 -15.18
CA THR A 38 -9.79 -18.90 -14.41
C THR A 38 -10.52 -18.66 -13.08
N ASP A 39 -11.52 -19.48 -12.79
CA ASP A 39 -12.18 -19.51 -11.47
C ASP A 39 -11.33 -20.33 -10.50
N ILE A 40 -10.93 -19.70 -9.40
CA ILE A 40 -10.07 -20.27 -8.36
C ILE A 40 -10.78 -20.34 -7.01
N THR A 41 -12.10 -20.22 -7.01
CA THR A 41 -12.94 -20.30 -5.81
C THR A 41 -12.75 -21.64 -5.13
N ASN A 42 -12.43 -21.62 -3.83
CA ASN A 42 -12.24 -22.82 -3.02
C ASN A 42 -13.39 -23.00 -2.02
N GLU A 43 -14.44 -23.70 -2.44
CA GLU A 43 -15.63 -23.97 -1.63
C GLU A 43 -15.36 -24.75 -0.33
N ASN A 44 -14.19 -25.40 -0.20
CA ASN A 44 -13.85 -26.12 1.03
C ASN A 44 -13.32 -25.19 2.14
N ASN A 45 -13.09 -23.91 1.84
CA ASN A 45 -12.46 -22.95 2.75
C ASN A 45 -13.45 -21.88 3.24
N ILE A 46 -14.47 -22.32 3.96
CA ILE A 46 -15.72 -21.60 4.32
C ILE A 46 -15.52 -20.52 5.41
N ILE A 47 -14.29 -20.19 5.81
CA ILE A 47 -14.08 -19.30 6.97
C ILE A 47 -14.69 -17.90 6.74
N LEU A 48 -14.66 -17.42 5.49
CA LEU A 48 -15.34 -16.22 5.04
C LEU A 48 -16.40 -16.61 4.02
N GLN A 49 -17.65 -16.29 4.33
CA GLN A 49 -18.78 -16.58 3.47
C GLN A 49 -18.90 -15.52 2.36
N ASN A 50 -18.85 -14.23 2.71
CA ASN A 50 -18.94 -13.10 1.78
C ASN A 50 -17.94 -12.01 2.17
N ILE A 51 -17.54 -11.20 1.19
CA ILE A 51 -16.83 -9.94 1.44
C ILE A 51 -17.86 -8.90 1.88
N SER A 52 -17.57 -8.15 2.93
CA SER A 52 -18.51 -7.16 3.43
C SER A 52 -18.67 -6.02 2.42
N ASP A 53 -19.91 -5.61 2.18
CA ASP A 53 -20.27 -4.41 1.40
C ASP A 53 -20.43 -3.16 2.28
N ASN A 54 -20.24 -3.30 3.60
CA ASN A 54 -20.29 -2.20 4.54
C ASN A 54 -19.02 -1.35 4.40
N LYS A 55 -19.24 -0.03 4.26
CA LYS A 55 -18.20 1.00 4.14
C LYS A 55 -16.97 0.78 5.00
N TYR A 56 -17.17 0.58 6.30
CA TYR A 56 -16.07 0.47 7.24
C TYR A 56 -15.35 -0.89 7.19
N SER A 57 -16.04 -1.93 6.75
CA SER A 57 -15.49 -3.27 6.67
C SER A 57 -14.67 -3.48 5.40
N TYR A 58 -15.02 -2.83 4.28
CA TYR A 58 -14.34 -3.08 3.01
C TYR A 58 -13.02 -2.31 2.82
N TYR A 59 -12.79 -1.17 3.50
CA TYR A 59 -11.45 -0.56 3.58
C TYR A 59 -10.38 -1.54 4.08
N ASN A 60 -10.81 -2.58 4.81
CA ASN A 60 -9.93 -3.60 5.35
C ASN A 60 -9.66 -4.77 4.40
N SER A 61 -10.00 -4.63 3.11
CA SER A 61 -9.64 -5.61 2.09
C SER A 61 -8.68 -5.02 1.06
N GLU A 62 -7.54 -5.67 0.90
CA GLU A 62 -6.44 -5.22 0.06
C GLU A 62 -5.72 -6.41 -0.54
N THR A 63 -4.98 -6.19 -1.61
CA THR A 63 -4.11 -7.19 -2.21
C THR A 63 -2.71 -6.63 -2.36
N LEU A 64 -1.70 -7.49 -2.28
CA LEU A 64 -0.31 -7.11 -2.39
C LEU A 64 0.50 -8.21 -3.06
N GLN A 65 1.25 -7.86 -4.11
CA GLN A 65 2.28 -8.74 -4.64
C GLN A 65 3.46 -8.81 -3.65
N ILE A 66 3.81 -10.01 -3.19
CA ILE A 66 4.86 -10.22 -2.18
C ILE A 66 6.12 -10.87 -2.76
N SER A 67 6.01 -11.59 -3.87
CA SER A 67 7.16 -12.17 -4.58
C SER A 67 6.91 -12.23 -6.09
N ASP A 68 7.81 -12.89 -6.81
CA ASP A 68 7.71 -13.04 -8.27
C ASP A 68 6.56 -13.95 -8.70
N THR A 69 6.03 -14.76 -7.80
CA THR A 69 5.02 -15.78 -8.12
C THR A 69 3.90 -15.82 -7.09
N LYS A 70 3.91 -14.94 -6.09
CA LYS A 70 2.92 -14.94 -5.02
C LYS A 70 2.39 -13.55 -4.73
N MET A 71 1.12 -13.50 -4.37
CA MET A 71 0.46 -12.35 -3.79
C MET A 71 -0.27 -12.76 -2.51
N VAL A 72 -0.47 -11.79 -1.61
CA VAL A 72 -1.35 -11.94 -0.46
C VAL A 72 -2.63 -11.13 -0.70
N ALA A 73 -3.75 -11.71 -0.31
CA ALA A 73 -5.04 -11.03 -0.23
C ALA A 73 -5.44 -10.94 1.24
N MET A 74 -5.71 -9.72 1.70
CA MET A 74 -6.40 -9.43 2.94
C MET A 74 -7.88 -9.25 2.61
N LEU A 75 -8.73 -10.13 3.14
CA LEU A 75 -10.16 -10.14 2.87
C LEU A 75 -10.92 -9.96 4.18
N ASN A 76 -11.85 -9.01 4.21
CA ASN A 76 -12.69 -8.72 5.37
C ASN A 76 -14.16 -9.00 5.03
N GLY A 77 -14.86 -9.76 5.89
CA GLY A 77 -16.17 -10.28 5.55
C GLY A 77 -16.87 -11.03 6.67
N LEU A 78 -18.08 -11.50 6.39
CA LEU A 78 -18.86 -12.28 7.35
C LEU A 78 -18.31 -13.70 7.50
N SER A 79 -18.21 -14.13 8.75
CA SER A 79 -17.76 -15.46 9.11
C SER A 79 -18.93 -16.46 9.13
N ASP A 80 -18.68 -17.69 8.70
CA ASP A 80 -19.66 -18.80 8.68
C ASP A 80 -20.17 -19.21 10.08
N TYR A 81 -19.55 -18.71 11.16
CA TYR A 81 -20.00 -19.01 12.52
C TYR A 81 -21.26 -18.24 12.95
N SER A 82 -21.51 -17.06 12.37
CA SER A 82 -22.74 -16.28 12.54
C SER A 82 -22.74 -15.03 11.66
N ASP A 83 -23.92 -14.63 11.18
CA ASP A 83 -24.15 -13.43 10.35
C ASP A 83 -23.63 -12.11 10.95
N ASP A 84 -23.30 -12.07 12.24
CA ASP A 84 -22.84 -10.86 12.97
C ASP A 84 -21.32 -10.84 13.26
N ILE A 85 -20.58 -11.90 12.95
CA ILE A 85 -19.13 -11.97 13.21
C ILE A 85 -18.37 -11.61 11.95
N ILE A 86 -17.75 -10.44 11.96
CA ILE A 86 -16.78 -10.03 10.96
C ILE A 86 -15.46 -10.75 11.27
N ALA A 87 -14.86 -11.34 10.24
CA ALA A 87 -13.51 -11.89 10.29
C ALA A 87 -12.65 -11.24 9.20
N GLN A 88 -11.34 -11.20 9.45
CA GLN A 88 -10.36 -10.86 8.43
C GLN A 88 -9.50 -12.08 8.16
N LYS A 89 -9.13 -12.26 6.90
CA LYS A 89 -8.34 -13.39 6.45
C LYS A 89 -7.20 -12.89 5.58
N LEU A 90 -5.98 -13.24 5.95
CA LEU A 90 -4.82 -13.18 5.07
C LEU A 90 -4.71 -14.50 4.33
N VAL A 91 -4.60 -14.46 3.01
CA VAL A 91 -4.44 -15.65 2.16
C VAL A 91 -3.36 -15.40 1.14
N VAL A 92 -2.39 -16.31 1.05
CA VAL A 92 -1.33 -16.25 0.03
C VAL A 92 -1.73 -17.13 -1.14
N TYR A 93 -1.74 -16.53 -2.33
CA TYR A 93 -2.00 -17.20 -3.60
C TYR A 93 -0.72 -17.25 -4.43
N ASP A 94 -0.48 -18.39 -5.08
CA ASP A 94 0.53 -18.47 -6.13
C ASP A 94 -0.02 -17.99 -7.49
N SER A 95 0.83 -17.96 -8.51
CA SER A 95 0.44 -17.51 -9.86
C SER A 95 -0.51 -18.44 -10.60
N MET A 96 -0.73 -19.66 -10.10
CA MET A 96 -1.77 -20.56 -10.57
C MET A 96 -3.12 -20.33 -9.85
N GLY A 97 -3.15 -19.40 -8.89
CA GLY A 97 -4.31 -19.12 -8.05
C GLY A 97 -4.55 -20.17 -6.96
N GLN A 98 -3.55 -20.99 -6.64
CA GLN A 98 -3.64 -21.93 -5.53
C GLN A 98 -3.34 -21.22 -4.21
N GLN A 99 -4.21 -21.44 -3.21
CA GLN A 99 -3.96 -21.01 -1.83
C GLN A 99 -2.80 -21.83 -1.24
N THR A 100 -1.73 -21.14 -0.83
CA THR A 100 -0.51 -21.77 -0.27
C THR A 100 -0.40 -21.58 1.24
N ALA A 101 -0.88 -20.46 1.77
CA ALA A 101 -0.96 -20.18 3.20
C ALA A 101 -2.22 -19.37 3.54
N GLN A 102 -2.70 -19.47 4.78
CA GLN A 102 -3.79 -18.62 5.28
C GLN A 102 -3.71 -18.38 6.79
N ARG A 103 -4.16 -17.21 7.23
CA ARG A 103 -4.30 -16.83 8.64
C ARG A 103 -5.59 -16.05 8.83
N VAL A 104 -6.31 -16.33 9.92
CA VAL A 104 -7.62 -15.73 10.22
C VAL A 104 -7.52 -14.95 11.52
N PHE A 105 -8.10 -13.76 11.52
CA PHE A 105 -8.18 -12.86 12.67
C PHE A 105 -9.64 -12.73 13.06
N SER A 106 -9.96 -13.13 14.29
CA SER A 106 -11.32 -13.07 14.84
C SER A 106 -11.59 -11.85 15.71
N ASP A 107 -10.55 -11.08 16.07
CA ASP A 107 -10.64 -9.86 16.88
C ASP A 107 -10.76 -8.58 16.03
N VAL A 108 -11.12 -8.73 14.76
CA VAL A 108 -11.11 -7.65 13.76
C VAL A 108 -12.19 -6.60 13.96
N GLN A 109 -13.23 -6.90 14.74
CA GLN A 109 -14.21 -5.89 15.16
C GLN A 109 -13.57 -4.74 15.94
N GLN A 110 -12.35 -4.95 16.45
CA GLN A 110 -11.58 -3.93 17.14
C GLN A 110 -10.60 -3.20 16.21
N TYR A 111 -10.42 -3.67 14.98
CA TYR A 111 -9.57 -3.01 13.99
C TYR A 111 -10.39 -1.90 13.34
N TYR A 112 -9.90 -0.67 13.43
CA TYR A 112 -10.56 0.43 12.75
C TYR A 112 -10.21 0.39 11.26
N VAL A 113 -8.92 0.24 10.95
CA VAL A 113 -8.39 0.09 9.59
C VAL A 113 -7.20 -0.87 9.58
N SER A 114 -6.93 -1.49 8.43
CA SER A 114 -5.81 -2.39 8.18
C SER A 114 -5.33 -2.21 6.74
N THR A 115 -4.03 -2.34 6.53
CA THR A 115 -3.40 -2.23 5.22
C THR A 115 -2.20 -3.17 5.12
N LEU A 116 -1.81 -3.46 3.89
CA LEU A 116 -0.65 -4.26 3.53
C LEU A 116 0.45 -3.38 2.93
N GLY A 117 1.70 -3.76 3.15
CA GLY A 117 2.86 -3.14 2.49
C GLY A 117 3.96 -4.15 2.24
N THR A 118 4.79 -3.95 1.21
CA THR A 118 5.97 -4.79 1.01
C THR A 118 7.04 -4.51 2.07
N THR A 119 8.10 -5.31 2.10
CA THR A 119 9.35 -4.96 2.80
C THR A 119 10.52 -4.91 1.82
N ASN A 120 11.73 -4.67 2.32
CA ASN A 120 12.96 -4.81 1.53
C ASN A 120 13.40 -6.28 1.34
N VAL A 121 12.66 -7.25 1.87
CA VAL A 121 12.91 -8.69 1.70
C VAL A 121 11.80 -9.28 0.83
N LYS A 122 12.19 -9.88 -0.30
CA LYS A 122 11.25 -10.56 -1.20
C LYS A 122 10.54 -11.71 -0.49
N GLY A 123 9.22 -11.79 -0.65
CA GLY A 123 8.36 -12.76 0.03
C GLY A 123 7.93 -12.33 1.44
N GLU A 124 8.46 -11.21 1.96
CA GLU A 124 8.11 -10.67 3.26
C GLU A 124 7.25 -9.40 3.11
N PHE A 125 6.21 -9.28 3.92
CA PHE A 125 5.27 -8.17 3.88
C PHE A 125 4.82 -7.71 5.28
N LEU A 126 4.33 -6.47 5.34
CA LEU A 126 3.79 -5.81 6.51
C LEU A 126 2.26 -5.95 6.52
N HIS A 127 1.72 -6.18 7.70
CA HIS A 127 0.31 -5.96 8.01
C HIS A 127 0.25 -4.90 9.09
N VAL A 128 -0.31 -3.73 8.76
CA VAL A 128 -0.43 -2.61 9.69
C VAL A 128 -1.90 -2.45 10.04
N ILE A 129 -2.19 -2.48 11.33
CA ILE A 129 -3.55 -2.30 11.85
C ILE A 129 -3.61 -1.08 12.75
N ASN A 130 -4.74 -0.39 12.70
CA ASN A 130 -5.12 0.58 13.71
C ASN A 130 -6.03 -0.08 14.75
N TYR A 131 -5.60 -0.06 16.01
CA TYR A 131 -6.26 -0.73 17.13
C TYR A 131 -6.15 0.14 18.38
N ASN A 132 -7.25 0.40 19.11
CA ASN A 132 -7.26 1.19 20.36
C ASN A 132 -6.41 2.49 20.32
N SER A 133 -6.54 3.29 19.24
CA SER A 133 -5.74 4.51 19.04
C SER A 133 -4.22 4.29 18.95
N GLY A 134 -3.79 3.10 18.54
CA GLY A 134 -2.39 2.77 18.25
C GLY A 134 -2.22 2.18 16.86
N ILE A 135 -1.03 2.38 16.28
CA ILE A 135 -0.63 1.73 15.02
C ILE A 135 0.26 0.54 15.37
N TYR A 136 -0.20 -0.65 14.99
CA TYR A 136 0.49 -1.90 15.25
C TYR A 136 0.97 -2.50 13.94
N ILE A 137 2.25 -2.87 13.88
CA ILE A 137 2.84 -3.57 12.75
C ILE A 137 2.98 -5.05 13.09
N SER A 138 2.65 -5.91 12.14
CA SER A 138 3.15 -7.27 12.09
C SER A 138 3.89 -7.53 10.78
N VAL A 139 4.95 -8.32 10.80
CA VAL A 139 5.71 -8.70 9.59
C VAL A 139 5.56 -10.20 9.37
N TYR A 140 5.22 -10.58 8.14
CA TYR A 140 4.98 -11.97 7.75
C TYR A 140 5.84 -12.37 6.56
N ASP A 141 6.25 -13.63 6.51
CA ASP A 141 6.74 -14.27 5.29
C ASP A 141 5.58 -14.81 4.42
N GLU A 142 5.92 -15.37 3.26
CA GLU A 142 4.96 -15.94 2.30
C GLU A 142 4.24 -17.21 2.80
N ASP A 143 4.66 -17.77 3.94
CA ASP A 143 4.00 -18.87 4.65
C ASP A 143 3.19 -18.37 5.86
N LEU A 144 3.12 -17.04 6.05
CA LEU A 144 2.43 -16.33 7.14
C LEU A 144 3.03 -16.59 8.54
N ASN A 145 4.32 -16.96 8.60
CA ASN A 145 5.07 -16.94 9.85
C ASN A 145 5.48 -15.51 10.19
N ILE A 146 5.49 -15.18 11.48
CA ILE A 146 5.98 -13.89 11.95
C ILE A 146 7.49 -13.82 11.72
N THR A 147 7.96 -12.73 11.11
CA THR A 147 9.38 -12.40 10.97
C THR A 147 9.73 -11.14 11.76
N ARG A 148 11.02 -10.78 11.81
CA ARG A 148 11.56 -9.58 12.49
C ARG A 148 11.21 -9.42 13.98
N ASN A 149 10.70 -10.48 14.62
CA ASN A 149 10.11 -10.44 15.96
C ASN A 149 9.03 -9.35 16.11
N THR A 150 8.31 -9.06 15.04
CA THR A 150 7.32 -7.99 14.96
C THR A 150 5.93 -8.61 14.88
N GLU A 151 5.37 -9.03 16.01
CA GLU A 151 3.94 -9.40 16.11
C GLU A 151 3.21 -8.34 16.92
N ARG A 152 2.35 -7.56 16.26
CA ARG A 152 1.66 -6.41 16.85
C ARG A 152 2.62 -5.50 17.64
N GLN A 153 3.74 -5.14 17.02
CA GLN A 153 4.64 -4.12 17.57
C GLN A 153 3.96 -2.77 17.42
N LEU A 154 3.73 -2.10 18.56
CA LEU A 154 3.27 -0.73 18.58
C LEU A 154 4.41 0.19 18.09
N LEU A 155 4.15 1.03 17.09
CA LEU A 155 5.16 1.97 16.57
C LEU A 155 5.47 3.08 17.56
N ASP A 156 4.43 3.75 18.03
CA ASP A 156 4.46 4.83 19.02
C ASP A 156 3.01 5.16 19.40
N THR A 157 2.76 5.58 20.64
CA THR A 157 1.47 6.11 21.09
C THR A 157 1.60 7.62 21.24
N PHE A 158 0.65 8.38 20.70
CA PHE A 158 0.47 9.75 21.16
C PHE A 158 -0.33 9.78 22.45
N ASP A 159 0.14 10.56 23.41
CA ASP A 159 -0.57 10.81 24.66
C ASP A 159 -1.85 11.67 24.46
N GLU A 160 -1.99 12.36 23.31
CA GLU A 160 -3.01 13.40 23.06
C GLU A 160 -3.86 13.20 21.78
N ILE A 161 -3.96 11.98 21.24
CA ILE A 161 -4.69 11.71 19.98
C ILE A 161 -5.96 10.89 20.23
N ALA A 162 -7.07 11.37 19.68
CA ALA A 162 -8.39 10.76 19.80
C ALA A 162 -8.64 9.67 18.74
N ALA A 163 -8.12 9.85 17.53
CA ALA A 163 -8.36 8.92 16.42
C ALA A 163 -7.22 8.91 15.40
N TYR A 164 -7.04 7.75 14.76
CA TYR A 164 -6.19 7.57 13.59
C TYR A 164 -7.04 7.00 12.47
N TYR A 165 -6.69 7.39 11.26
CA TYR A 165 -7.34 6.95 10.04
C TYR A 165 -6.37 6.07 9.22
N GLU A 166 -6.93 5.37 8.23
CA GLU A 166 -6.30 4.45 7.28
C GLU A 166 -4.84 4.76 6.97
N PRO A 167 -3.89 3.93 7.44
CA PRO A 167 -2.50 4.08 7.05
C PRO A 167 -2.31 3.72 5.57
N ILE A 168 -1.47 4.47 4.86
CA ILE A 168 -0.96 4.12 3.53
C ILE A 168 0.53 3.88 3.64
N ILE A 169 0.99 2.77 3.05
CA ILE A 169 2.36 2.29 3.18
C ILE A 169 3.09 2.40 1.85
N SER A 170 4.36 2.81 1.90
CA SER A 170 5.27 2.64 0.78
C SER A 170 6.68 2.34 1.24
N VAL A 171 7.35 1.43 0.52
CA VAL A 171 8.71 0.97 0.82
C VAL A 171 9.62 1.27 -0.35
N GLY A 172 10.71 1.99 -0.06
CA GLY A 172 11.79 2.24 -1.00
C GLY A 172 12.84 1.13 -0.92
N LYS A 173 14.11 1.52 -0.89
CA LYS A 173 15.20 0.54 -0.71
C LYS A 173 15.16 -0.15 0.66
N ASP A 174 15.44 0.62 1.70
CA ASP A 174 15.50 0.18 3.10
C ASP A 174 14.63 1.08 4.00
N MET A 175 13.91 2.03 3.40
CA MET A 175 13.08 3.01 4.09
C MET A 175 11.61 2.67 3.89
N LEU A 176 10.88 2.56 4.98
CA LEU A 176 9.45 2.35 5.04
C LEU A 176 8.77 3.65 5.50
N TYR A 177 7.80 4.09 4.72
CA TYR A 177 6.99 5.26 4.99
C TYR A 177 5.56 4.81 5.30
N ILE A 178 5.01 5.26 6.42
CA ILE A 178 3.60 5.03 6.78
C ILE A 178 2.96 6.39 6.98
N MET A 179 2.04 6.75 6.09
CA MET A 179 1.30 7.99 6.15
C MET A 179 -0.10 7.74 6.71
N CYS A 180 -0.58 8.60 7.60
CA CYS A 180 -1.95 8.52 8.12
C CYS A 180 -2.51 9.91 8.46
N ASN A 181 -3.84 9.99 8.59
CA ASN A 181 -4.51 11.12 9.23
C ASN A 181 -4.68 10.86 10.71
N ILE A 182 -4.49 11.89 11.52
CA ILE A 182 -4.65 11.86 12.96
C ILE A 182 -5.55 12.99 13.44
N GLY A 183 -6.37 12.72 14.46
CA GLY A 183 -7.22 13.72 15.11
C GLY A 183 -6.84 13.90 16.59
N ASN A 184 -6.62 15.14 17.03
CA ASN A 184 -6.41 15.43 18.47
C ASN A 184 -7.74 15.54 19.24
N TYR A 185 -7.68 15.68 20.56
CA TYR A 185 -8.87 15.86 21.41
C TYR A 185 -9.62 17.19 21.19
N GLU A 186 -9.08 18.12 20.42
CA GLU A 186 -9.72 19.38 20.03
C GLU A 186 -10.42 19.29 18.66
N ASP A 187 -10.62 18.07 18.14
CA ASP A 187 -11.17 17.80 16.81
C ASP A 187 -10.38 18.46 15.67
N GLN A 188 -9.07 18.65 15.85
CA GLN A 188 -8.16 19.10 14.80
C GLN A 188 -7.48 17.90 14.16
N TYR A 189 -7.46 17.90 12.83
CA TYR A 189 -6.92 16.80 12.03
C TYR A 189 -5.62 17.20 11.35
N PHE A 190 -4.64 16.30 11.34
CA PHE A 190 -3.34 16.49 10.71
C PHE A 190 -2.93 15.29 9.89
N ASN A 191 -2.10 15.52 8.88
CA ASN A 191 -1.36 14.45 8.20
C ASN A 191 -0.09 14.15 8.99
N MET A 192 0.26 12.88 9.07
CA MET A 192 1.49 12.40 9.71
C MET A 192 2.17 11.35 8.85
N VAL A 193 3.51 11.36 8.87
CA VAL A 193 4.34 10.34 8.21
C VAL A 193 5.33 9.76 9.21
N TYR A 194 5.28 8.45 9.41
CA TYR A 194 6.33 7.68 10.07
C TYR A 194 7.37 7.28 9.05
N VAL A 195 8.63 7.37 9.45
CA VAL A 195 9.78 6.89 8.70
C VAL A 195 10.47 5.82 9.52
N LEU A 196 10.59 4.63 8.93
CA LEU A 196 11.13 3.44 9.54
C LEU A 196 12.27 2.90 8.67
N ASP A 197 13.27 2.30 9.31
CA ASP A 197 14.44 1.69 8.67
C ASP A 197 14.32 0.16 8.77
N LEU A 198 14.35 -0.48 7.61
CA LEU A 198 14.24 -1.92 7.38
C LEU A 198 15.58 -2.59 7.04
N SER A 199 16.69 -1.84 7.07
CA SER A 199 18.02 -2.37 6.68
C SER A 199 18.47 -3.57 7.51
N ASP A 200 18.05 -3.65 8.78
CA ASP A 200 18.21 -4.85 9.62
C ASP A 200 17.02 -5.81 9.39
N THR A 201 17.25 -6.93 8.74
CA THR A 201 16.22 -7.94 8.45
C THR A 201 15.70 -8.69 9.68
N SER A 202 16.21 -8.38 10.89
CA SER A 202 15.77 -8.98 12.15
C SER A 202 14.86 -8.08 12.98
N THR A 203 14.69 -6.80 12.62
CA THR A 203 13.87 -5.84 13.36
C THR A 203 13.36 -4.71 12.45
N ILE A 204 12.59 -3.79 13.02
CA ILE A 204 12.19 -2.53 12.39
C ILE A 204 12.62 -1.41 13.32
N ARG A 205 13.38 -0.44 12.79
CA ARG A 205 13.88 0.68 13.58
C ARG A 205 13.12 1.95 13.24
N PHE A 206 12.60 2.63 14.26
CA PHE A 206 12.03 3.97 14.10
C PHE A 206 13.14 4.98 13.76
N VAL A 207 12.93 5.79 12.72
CA VAL A 207 13.87 6.84 12.29
C VAL A 207 13.35 8.21 12.69
N GLU A 208 12.19 8.59 12.18
CA GLU A 208 11.65 9.94 12.35
C GLU A 208 10.12 9.94 12.18
N LYS A 209 9.48 10.97 12.71
CA LYS A 209 8.04 11.22 12.58
C LYS A 209 7.78 12.67 12.23
N PHE A 210 7.00 12.90 11.18
CA PHE A 210 6.64 14.23 10.71
C PHE A 210 5.14 14.46 10.88
N VAL A 211 4.77 15.56 11.55
CA VAL A 211 3.37 16.00 11.68
C VAL A 211 3.23 17.36 11.00
N PHE A 212 2.27 17.48 10.08
CA PHE A 212 2.06 18.68 9.28
C PHE A 212 1.02 19.61 9.92
N THR A 213 1.35 20.22 11.06
CA THR A 213 0.40 21.06 11.83
C THR A 213 -0.03 22.34 11.14
N ASP A 214 0.80 22.86 10.22
CA ASP A 214 0.48 24.05 9.42
C ASP A 214 -0.55 23.76 8.31
N TYR A 215 -0.95 22.50 8.16
CA TYR A 215 -1.84 22.01 7.10
C TYR A 215 -2.99 21.17 7.70
N PRO A 216 -4.09 21.81 8.12
CA PRO A 216 -5.25 21.10 8.66
C PRO A 216 -5.81 20.08 7.65
N ALA A 217 -5.91 18.83 8.08
CA ALA A 217 -6.26 17.65 7.29
C ALA A 217 -7.76 17.35 7.36
N ASN A 218 -8.60 18.30 6.97
CA ASN A 218 -10.06 18.14 6.98
C ASN A 218 -10.57 17.27 5.81
N TYR A 219 -9.72 16.47 5.14
CA TYR A 219 -10.07 15.64 3.99
C TYR A 219 -9.59 14.20 4.24
N PHE A 220 -10.45 13.38 4.85
CA PHE A 220 -10.04 12.06 5.33
C PHE A 220 -9.71 11.11 4.17
N PHE A 221 -8.64 10.34 4.33
CA PHE A 221 -8.11 9.40 3.31
C PHE A 221 -7.63 10.07 2.01
N SER A 222 -7.56 11.41 1.96
CA SER A 222 -7.11 12.17 0.78
C SER A 222 -5.60 12.41 0.79
N PHE A 223 -4.83 11.33 0.92
CA PHE A 223 -3.37 11.37 0.96
C PHE A 223 -2.76 10.11 0.35
N ASN A 224 -1.49 10.18 -0.03
CA ASN A 224 -0.68 9.07 -0.48
C ASN A 224 0.79 9.29 -0.13
N VAL A 225 1.56 8.21 -0.07
CA VAL A 225 3.02 8.26 -0.05
C VAL A 225 3.58 7.23 -1.02
N GLN A 226 4.55 7.62 -1.83
CA GLN A 226 5.30 6.74 -2.72
C GLN A 226 6.79 6.86 -2.45
N ALA A 227 7.39 5.75 -2.04
CA ALA A 227 8.83 5.60 -1.95
C ALA A 227 9.41 5.08 -3.28
N PHE A 228 10.65 5.49 -3.56
CA PHE A 228 11.38 5.15 -4.78
C PHE A 228 12.53 4.19 -4.46
N PRO A 229 13.12 3.50 -5.48
CA PRO A 229 14.15 2.48 -5.27
C PRO A 229 15.45 2.99 -4.63
N ASP A 230 15.67 4.30 -4.57
CA ASP A 230 16.81 4.92 -3.88
C ASP A 230 16.54 5.19 -2.39
N GLY A 231 15.32 4.96 -1.91
CA GLY A 231 14.88 5.24 -0.54
C GLY A 231 14.27 6.63 -0.34
N SER A 232 14.30 7.51 -1.34
CA SER A 232 13.54 8.76 -1.31
C SER A 232 12.04 8.49 -1.38
N ALA A 233 11.23 9.49 -1.05
CA ALA A 233 9.78 9.39 -1.19
C ALA A 233 9.14 10.73 -1.53
N ILE A 234 7.98 10.67 -2.16
CA ILE A 234 7.07 11.79 -2.35
C ILE A 234 5.77 11.43 -1.63
N SER A 235 5.20 12.38 -0.90
CA SER A 235 3.82 12.23 -0.42
C SER A 235 2.97 13.37 -0.94
N HIS A 236 1.70 13.08 -1.21
CA HIS A 236 0.70 14.10 -1.48
C HIS A 236 -0.44 13.99 -0.50
N PHE A 237 -0.99 15.12 -0.07
CA PHE A 237 -2.18 15.14 0.76
C PHE A 237 -3.00 16.40 0.55
N TYR A 238 -4.31 16.29 0.68
CA TYR A 238 -5.16 17.47 0.69
C TYR A 238 -5.20 18.11 2.06
N ALA A 239 -5.14 19.43 2.05
CA ALA A 239 -5.27 20.26 3.24
C ALA A 239 -5.96 21.58 2.88
N THR A 240 -6.22 22.39 3.92
CA THR A 240 -6.67 23.77 3.76
C THR A 240 -5.50 24.73 3.93
N ASP A 241 -5.45 25.79 3.14
CA ASP A 241 -4.44 26.85 3.28
C ASP A 241 -4.79 27.82 4.41
N SER A 242 -3.91 28.80 4.66
CA SER A 242 -4.16 29.84 5.67
C SER A 242 -5.42 30.68 5.42
N ASN A 243 -6.00 30.59 4.22
CA ASN A 243 -7.24 31.27 3.81
C ASN A 243 -8.44 30.30 3.79
N GLY A 244 -8.28 29.06 4.24
CA GLY A 244 -9.30 28.01 4.19
C GLY A 244 -9.62 27.50 2.79
N GLN A 245 -8.71 27.66 1.82
CA GLN A 245 -8.89 27.11 0.47
C GLN A 245 -8.31 25.69 0.39
N PRO A 246 -9.02 24.72 -0.23
CA PRO A 246 -8.47 23.39 -0.46
C PRO A 246 -7.25 23.45 -1.38
N MET A 247 -6.22 22.67 -1.06
CA MET A 247 -5.05 22.50 -1.91
C MET A 247 -4.44 21.11 -1.75
N LEU A 248 -3.79 20.64 -2.81
CA LEU A 248 -2.90 19.48 -2.73
C LEU A 248 -1.54 19.96 -2.25
N VAL A 249 -1.04 19.35 -1.19
CA VAL A 249 0.29 19.59 -0.64
C VAL A 249 1.17 18.43 -1.06
N GLN A 250 2.38 18.73 -1.51
CA GLN A 250 3.40 17.74 -1.79
C GLN A 250 4.55 17.90 -0.81
N THR A 251 5.05 16.79 -0.29
CA THR A 251 6.32 16.73 0.44
C THR A 251 7.28 15.79 -0.26
N LYS A 252 8.57 16.02 -0.05
CA LYS A 252 9.63 15.17 -0.57
C LYS A 252 10.57 14.80 0.56
N PHE A 253 10.90 13.52 0.62
CA PHE A 253 11.83 12.93 1.57
C PHE A 253 13.08 12.49 0.82
N ASN A 254 14.25 12.83 1.36
CA ASN A 254 15.52 12.36 0.82
C ASN A 254 15.74 10.86 1.15
N PRO A 255 16.78 10.20 0.60
CA PRO A 255 17.07 8.79 0.90
C PRO A 255 17.33 8.44 2.37
N LEU A 256 17.51 9.43 3.26
CA LEU A 256 17.63 9.24 4.70
C LEU A 256 16.29 9.40 5.42
N GLY A 257 15.19 9.58 4.68
CA GLY A 257 13.85 9.80 5.20
C GLY A 257 13.62 11.19 5.81
N GLN A 258 14.47 12.18 5.50
CA GLN A 258 14.31 13.56 5.98
C GLN A 258 13.61 14.42 4.93
N ILE A 259 12.76 15.35 5.36
CA ILE A 259 12.11 16.30 4.45
C ILE A 259 13.18 17.16 3.74
N GLU A 260 13.10 17.23 2.42
CA GLU A 260 14.00 18.07 1.61
C GLU A 260 13.71 19.57 1.79
N SER A 261 14.78 20.38 1.77
CA SER A 261 14.65 21.84 1.88
C SER A 261 13.76 22.40 0.76
N GLY A 262 12.79 23.23 1.14
CA GLY A 262 11.81 23.82 0.22
C GLY A 262 10.48 23.09 0.18
N TYR A 263 10.35 21.93 0.84
CA TYR A 263 9.08 21.24 1.05
C TYR A 263 8.53 21.47 2.47
N PRO A 264 7.21 21.34 2.70
CA PRO A 264 6.13 21.10 1.72
C PRO A 264 5.93 22.23 0.70
N ILE A 265 5.38 21.88 -0.48
CA ILE A 265 4.94 22.83 -1.50
C ILE A 265 3.46 22.63 -1.82
N ASN A 266 2.78 23.70 -2.24
CA ASN A 266 1.38 23.65 -2.65
C ASN A 266 1.28 23.45 -4.15
N ILE A 267 0.43 22.52 -4.58
CA ILE A 267 0.19 22.16 -5.97
C ILE A 267 -1.27 22.45 -6.30
N ASN A 268 -1.49 23.05 -7.47
CA ASN A 268 -2.82 23.25 -8.00
C ASN A 268 -3.35 21.93 -8.54
N THR A 269 -4.58 21.62 -8.18
CA THR A 269 -5.23 20.35 -8.47
C THR A 269 -6.68 20.61 -8.84
N PRO A 270 -7.25 19.85 -9.79
CA PRO A 270 -8.61 20.08 -10.24
C PRO A 270 -9.69 19.41 -9.36
N LEU A 271 -9.35 18.58 -8.37
CA LEU A 271 -10.39 17.89 -7.57
C LEU A 271 -11.16 18.87 -6.68
N VAL A 272 -12.46 18.62 -6.55
CA VAL A 272 -13.35 19.33 -5.65
C VAL A 272 -13.73 18.42 -4.49
N LEU A 273 -13.02 18.58 -3.37
CA LEU A 273 -13.26 17.82 -2.15
C LEU A 273 -14.11 18.63 -1.16
N GLY A 274 -15.07 17.96 -0.51
CA GLY A 274 -15.73 18.46 0.70
C GLY A 274 -14.94 18.10 1.96
N GLU A 275 -14.99 19.00 2.94
CA GLU A 275 -14.39 18.80 4.26
C GLU A 275 -15.15 17.74 5.07
N PHE A 276 -14.41 17.00 5.92
CA PHE A 276 -14.89 15.93 6.78
C PHE A 276 -15.60 14.79 6.03
N VAL A 277 -15.30 14.67 4.74
CA VAL A 277 -15.72 13.55 3.91
C VAL A 277 -14.58 12.53 3.87
N GLU A 278 -14.96 11.27 4.00
CA GLU A 278 -14.08 10.11 3.79
C GLU A 278 -14.05 9.75 2.31
N TYR A 279 -12.84 9.72 1.75
CA TYR A 279 -12.59 9.34 0.36
C TYR A 279 -12.04 7.91 0.26
N TRP A 280 -11.96 7.37 -0.94
CA TRP A 280 -11.19 6.14 -1.12
C TRP A 280 -9.69 6.43 -0.93
N PRO A 281 -8.91 5.54 -0.30
CA PRO A 281 -7.48 5.73 -0.11
C PRO A 281 -6.75 5.89 -1.43
N TRP A 282 -5.83 6.84 -1.49
CA TRP A 282 -5.06 7.09 -2.69
C TRP A 282 -3.80 6.24 -2.66
N HIS A 283 -3.92 4.94 -2.91
CA HIS A 283 -2.73 4.12 -3.12
C HIS A 283 -1.99 4.64 -4.35
N SER A 284 -0.66 4.67 -4.30
CA SER A 284 0.21 4.95 -5.44
C SER A 284 0.90 3.67 -5.92
N PHE A 285 1.11 3.57 -7.22
CA PHE A 285 1.89 2.49 -7.83
C PHE A 285 3.15 3.04 -8.47
N LEU A 286 4.30 2.54 -8.04
CA LEU A 286 5.59 2.74 -8.69
C LEU A 286 5.61 1.97 -10.01
N HIS A 287 5.97 2.64 -11.09
CA HIS A 287 6.14 2.00 -12.39
C HIS A 287 7.40 1.15 -12.39
N GLU A 288 7.50 0.16 -13.29
CA GLU A 288 8.64 -0.76 -13.33
C GLU A 288 9.97 -0.10 -13.68
N ASN A 289 9.93 1.12 -14.23
CA ASN A 289 11.14 1.92 -14.44
C ASN A 289 11.73 2.46 -13.13
N GLY A 290 10.98 2.43 -12.02
CA GLY A 290 11.39 2.94 -10.71
C GLY A 290 11.51 4.46 -10.62
N GLU A 291 11.09 5.18 -11.64
CA GLU A 291 11.27 6.64 -11.79
C GLU A 291 9.93 7.39 -11.80
N LEU A 292 8.86 6.72 -12.22
CA LEU A 292 7.51 7.28 -12.29
C LEU A 292 6.60 6.56 -11.29
N ALA A 293 5.60 7.29 -10.81
CA ALA A 293 4.54 6.74 -10.01
C ALA A 293 3.20 7.36 -10.40
N THR A 294 2.13 6.61 -10.19
CA THR A 294 0.76 7.07 -10.42
C THR A 294 -0.07 6.84 -9.18
N PHE A 295 -0.85 7.83 -8.77
CA PHE A 295 -1.95 7.64 -7.84
C PHE A 295 -3.29 7.97 -8.50
N LEU A 296 -4.35 7.37 -7.99
CA LEU A 296 -5.72 7.71 -8.33
C LEU A 296 -6.38 8.41 -7.15
N ALA A 297 -7.26 9.36 -7.44
CA ALA A 297 -8.00 10.11 -6.44
C ALA A 297 -9.41 10.44 -6.93
N THR A 298 -10.41 10.38 -6.06
CA THR A 298 -11.80 10.70 -6.42
C THR A 298 -12.30 11.97 -5.75
N ASP A 299 -13.30 12.61 -6.37
CA ASP A 299 -13.97 13.78 -5.83
C ASP A 299 -15.48 13.55 -5.61
N LEU A 300 -16.15 14.58 -5.08
CA LEU A 300 -17.60 14.56 -4.82
C LEU A 300 -18.46 14.50 -6.09
N GLY A 301 -17.89 14.79 -7.25
CA GLY A 301 -18.58 14.86 -8.54
C GLY A 301 -18.55 13.56 -9.33
N ASN A 302 -18.12 12.44 -8.72
CA ASN A 302 -17.80 11.19 -9.42
C ASN A 302 -16.74 11.39 -10.52
N ASN A 303 -15.75 12.25 -10.27
CA ASN A 303 -14.55 12.30 -11.10
C ASN A 303 -13.44 11.49 -10.45
N LEU A 304 -12.65 10.84 -11.30
CA LEU A 304 -11.44 10.13 -10.96
C LEU A 304 -10.24 10.88 -11.57
N LEU A 305 -9.42 11.50 -10.72
CA LEU A 305 -8.12 12.01 -11.10
C LEU A 305 -7.15 10.84 -11.27
N ILE A 306 -6.55 10.74 -12.45
CA ILE A 306 -5.32 9.97 -12.66
C ILE A 306 -4.17 10.97 -12.61
N TYR A 307 -3.22 10.77 -11.68
CA TYR A 307 -2.10 11.67 -11.45
C TYR A 307 -0.78 10.90 -11.52
N THR A 308 0.06 11.21 -12.51
CA THR A 308 1.38 10.59 -12.71
C THR A 308 2.47 11.63 -12.45
N PHE A 309 3.48 11.25 -11.68
CA PHE A 309 4.60 12.11 -11.29
C PHE A 309 5.93 11.33 -11.30
N ASP A 310 7.04 12.06 -11.40
CA ASP A 310 8.39 11.48 -11.29
C ASP A 310 8.93 11.48 -9.85
N ARG A 311 10.08 10.85 -9.62
CA ARG A 311 10.75 10.80 -8.31
C ARG A 311 11.15 12.18 -7.75
N GLU A 312 11.30 13.18 -8.61
CA GLU A 312 11.51 14.56 -8.18
C GLU A 312 10.21 15.25 -7.77
N GLY A 313 9.06 14.59 -7.95
CA GLY A 313 7.74 15.09 -7.67
C GLY A 313 7.23 16.07 -8.72
N ASN A 314 7.78 16.04 -9.94
CA ASN A 314 7.24 16.80 -11.05
C ASN A 314 6.05 16.04 -11.64
N GLN A 315 4.97 16.78 -11.90
CA GLN A 315 3.80 16.24 -12.59
C GLN A 315 4.14 15.89 -14.05
N ILE A 316 3.90 14.63 -14.44
CA ILE A 316 3.97 14.16 -15.83
C ILE A 316 2.64 14.38 -16.53
N CYS A 317 1.55 13.92 -15.92
CA CYS A 317 0.18 14.21 -16.35
C CYS A 317 -0.77 14.24 -15.16
N ALA A 318 -1.91 14.91 -15.33
CA ALA A 318 -3.00 14.95 -14.37
C ALA A 318 -4.30 15.21 -15.12
N GLN A 319 -5.25 14.28 -15.07
CA GLN A 319 -6.53 14.42 -15.76
C GLN A 319 -7.68 13.86 -14.94
N LEU A 320 -8.77 14.62 -14.88
CA LEU A 320 -10.05 14.17 -14.35
C LEU A 320 -10.80 13.36 -15.41
N ASN A 321 -11.30 12.21 -15.00
CA ASN A 321 -12.10 11.30 -15.81
C ASN A 321 -13.47 11.16 -15.14
N ASP A 322 -14.54 11.44 -15.88
CA ASP A 322 -15.92 11.31 -15.37
C ASP A 322 -16.28 9.83 -15.25
N ILE A 323 -16.43 9.33 -14.03
CA ILE A 323 -16.82 7.94 -13.74
C ILE A 323 -18.28 7.85 -13.30
N SER A 324 -19.14 8.77 -13.75
CA SER A 324 -20.57 8.72 -13.49
C SER A 324 -21.16 7.35 -13.86
N GLY A 325 -21.86 6.73 -12.90
CA GLY A 325 -22.38 5.37 -13.00
C GLY A 325 -21.57 4.33 -12.23
N TYR A 326 -20.38 4.69 -11.77
CA TYR A 326 -19.54 3.88 -10.90
C TYR A 326 -19.47 4.48 -9.49
N ASN A 327 -19.14 3.63 -8.52
CA ASN A 327 -18.90 4.01 -7.14
C ASN A 327 -17.50 4.62 -7.00
N ASN A 328 -17.43 5.91 -6.70
CA ASN A 328 -16.19 6.66 -6.52
C ASN A 328 -15.46 6.37 -5.19
N LEU A 329 -16.06 5.55 -4.32
CA LEU A 329 -15.47 5.08 -3.07
C LEU A 329 -15.05 3.61 -3.16
N TRP A 330 -14.99 3.03 -4.37
CA TRP A 330 -14.69 1.61 -4.53
C TRP A 330 -13.95 1.34 -5.83
N TYR A 331 -12.62 1.46 -5.80
CA TYR A 331 -11.79 1.15 -6.95
C TYR A 331 -10.47 0.48 -6.56
N TYR A 332 -9.99 -0.39 -7.44
CA TYR A 332 -8.65 -0.97 -7.36
C TYR A 332 -8.01 -0.81 -8.71
N TYR A 333 -6.70 -0.72 -8.75
CA TYR A 333 -6.02 -0.54 -10.02
C TYR A 333 -4.60 -1.06 -9.91
N GLY A 334 -3.95 -1.12 -11.06
CA GLY A 334 -2.55 -1.45 -11.14
C GLY A 334 -1.94 -0.82 -12.37
N VAL A 335 -0.64 -0.61 -12.32
CA VAL A 335 0.14 -0.02 -13.41
C VAL A 335 1.16 -1.03 -13.88
N ILE A 336 1.17 -1.28 -15.19
CA ILE A 336 2.13 -2.15 -15.87
C ILE A 336 2.70 -1.43 -17.10
N GLY A 337 3.99 -1.09 -17.05
CA GLY A 337 4.66 -0.31 -18.08
C GLY A 337 4.00 1.06 -18.26
N SER A 338 3.52 1.34 -19.47
CA SER A 338 2.82 2.60 -19.80
C SER A 338 1.29 2.49 -19.73
N GLN A 339 0.76 1.35 -19.29
CA GLN A 339 -0.68 1.08 -19.25
C GLN A 339 -1.12 0.77 -17.82
N GLY A 340 -2.33 1.18 -17.48
CA GLY A 340 -2.96 0.79 -16.23
C GLY A 340 -4.24 0.01 -16.48
N TRP A 341 -4.57 -0.88 -15.56
CA TRP A 341 -5.90 -1.49 -15.46
C TRP A 341 -6.60 -0.94 -14.22
N ILE A 342 -7.92 -0.85 -14.27
CA ILE A 342 -8.73 -0.40 -13.14
C ILE A 342 -9.96 -1.29 -13.00
N TYR A 343 -10.33 -1.55 -11.75
CA TYR A 343 -11.57 -2.15 -11.32
C TYR A 343 -12.46 -1.06 -10.71
N LEU A 344 -13.68 -0.90 -11.22
CA LEU A 344 -14.71 -0.03 -10.64
C LEU A 344 -15.97 -0.85 -10.34
N ALA A 345 -16.53 -0.69 -9.15
CA ALA A 345 -17.85 -1.20 -8.85
C ALA A 345 -18.92 -0.25 -9.43
N ASP A 346 -19.98 -0.76 -10.04
CA ASP A 346 -21.10 0.08 -10.47
C ASP A 346 -21.82 0.69 -9.25
N SER A 347 -22.38 1.88 -9.40
CA SER A 347 -22.94 2.63 -8.25
C SER A 347 -24.25 2.06 -7.67
N ILE A 348 -24.88 1.10 -8.35
CA ILE A 348 -26.22 0.60 -8.00
C ILE A 348 -26.14 -0.80 -7.41
N GLN A 349 -25.50 -1.73 -8.11
CA GLN A 349 -25.43 -3.14 -7.74
C GLN A 349 -24.10 -3.49 -7.10
N LEU A 350 -23.10 -2.62 -7.20
CA LEU A 350 -21.71 -2.89 -6.78
C LEU A 350 -21.06 -4.03 -7.57
N GLU A 351 -21.53 -4.30 -8.79
CA GLU A 351 -20.93 -5.23 -9.72
C GLU A 351 -19.63 -4.66 -10.28
N GLY A 352 -18.59 -5.49 -10.29
CA GLY A 352 -17.26 -5.14 -10.74
C GLY A 352 -17.17 -4.97 -12.24
N ASN A 353 -16.35 -4.01 -12.66
CA ASN A 353 -16.04 -3.78 -14.05
C ASN A 353 -14.54 -3.48 -14.19
N PHE A 354 -13.87 -4.22 -15.07
CA PHE A 354 -12.48 -3.94 -15.43
C PHE A 354 -12.41 -3.02 -16.64
N GLY A 355 -11.48 -2.07 -16.61
CA GLY A 355 -11.16 -1.17 -17.71
C GLY A 355 -9.65 -0.91 -17.81
N LEU A 356 -9.25 -0.17 -18.85
CA LEU A 356 -7.87 0.24 -19.08
C LEU A 356 -7.74 1.77 -19.06
N PHE A 357 -6.56 2.26 -18.68
CA PHE A 357 -6.19 3.66 -18.79
C PHE A 357 -4.76 3.84 -19.30
N ASP A 358 -4.51 4.98 -19.95
CA ASP A 358 -3.19 5.40 -20.38
C ASP A 358 -2.54 6.23 -19.27
N VAL A 359 -1.38 5.79 -18.81
CA VAL A 359 -0.69 6.38 -17.65
C VAL A 359 0.08 7.64 -18.02
N ASN A 360 0.47 7.79 -19.29
CA ASN A 360 1.19 8.96 -19.80
C ASN A 360 0.23 10.08 -20.19
N GLU A 361 -0.97 9.71 -20.63
CA GLU A 361 -2.04 10.67 -20.93
C GLU A 361 -2.97 10.91 -19.73
N CYS A 362 -2.89 10.09 -18.68
CA CYS A 362 -3.79 10.10 -17.52
C CYS A 362 -5.28 9.94 -17.94
N ARG A 363 -5.53 9.23 -19.04
CA ARG A 363 -6.87 9.09 -19.64
C ARG A 363 -7.43 7.69 -19.42
N LEU A 364 -8.62 7.63 -18.83
CA LEU A 364 -9.41 6.41 -18.67
C LEU A 364 -10.24 6.11 -19.94
N ASP A 365 -10.26 4.85 -20.38
CA ASP A 365 -11.12 4.38 -21.46
C ASP A 365 -12.34 3.65 -20.91
N LEU A 366 -13.43 4.39 -20.68
CA LEU A 366 -14.70 3.85 -20.17
C LEU A 366 -15.41 2.94 -21.18
N GLU A 367 -15.15 3.08 -22.48
CA GLU A 367 -15.77 2.23 -23.50
C GLU A 367 -15.21 0.81 -23.47
N SER A 368 -14.02 0.63 -22.88
CA SER A 368 -13.36 -0.66 -22.72
C SER A 368 -13.88 -1.50 -21.54
N PHE A 369 -14.79 -0.96 -20.73
CA PHE A 369 -15.19 -1.60 -19.48
C PHE A 369 -15.93 -2.90 -19.72
N VAL A 370 -15.51 -3.95 -19.02
CA VAL A 370 -16.14 -5.28 -19.04
C VAL A 370 -16.56 -5.65 -17.65
N ASN A 371 -17.84 -5.98 -17.53
CA ASN A 371 -18.45 -6.46 -16.32
C ASN A 371 -17.91 -7.84 -15.92
N THR A 372 -17.67 -8.04 -14.63
CA THR A 372 -17.06 -9.25 -14.11
C THR A 372 -18.05 -10.22 -13.48
N GLN A 373 -19.30 -9.83 -13.21
CA GLN A 373 -20.26 -10.63 -12.42
C GLN A 373 -19.79 -10.94 -10.99
N ILE A 374 -18.80 -10.21 -10.49
CA ILE A 374 -18.38 -10.23 -9.08
C ILE A 374 -18.85 -8.94 -8.43
N PHE A 375 -19.54 -9.08 -7.32
CA PHE A 375 -20.16 -7.97 -6.59
C PHE A 375 -19.34 -7.65 -5.36
N ALA A 376 -19.28 -6.37 -4.97
CA ALA A 376 -18.55 -5.93 -3.79
C ALA A 376 -17.09 -6.46 -3.79
N GLY A 377 -16.42 -6.33 -4.93
CA GLY A 377 -15.16 -7.02 -5.17
C GLY A 377 -13.91 -6.23 -4.81
N VAL A 378 -12.81 -6.94 -4.64
CA VAL A 378 -11.46 -6.46 -4.38
C VAL A 378 -10.59 -6.99 -5.49
N ALA A 379 -9.73 -6.15 -6.07
CA ALA A 379 -8.83 -6.59 -7.14
C ALA A 379 -7.36 -6.26 -6.85
N GLY A 380 -6.48 -7.04 -7.45
CA GLY A 380 -5.03 -6.96 -7.27
C GLY A 380 -4.27 -7.41 -8.50
N GLN A 381 -2.99 -7.07 -8.57
CA GLN A 381 -2.10 -7.59 -9.62
C GLN A 381 -1.03 -8.53 -9.08
N LEU A 382 -0.59 -9.43 -9.96
CA LEU A 382 0.62 -10.22 -9.81
C LEU A 382 1.36 -10.25 -11.15
N ILE A 383 2.57 -9.71 -11.19
CA ILE A 383 3.49 -9.87 -12.31
C ILE A 383 4.30 -11.15 -12.06
N ASP A 384 3.91 -12.23 -12.73
CA ASP A 384 4.57 -13.54 -12.62
C ASP A 384 5.88 -13.54 -13.41
N LEU A 385 7.00 -13.37 -12.71
CA LEU A 385 8.30 -13.29 -13.38
C LEU A 385 8.78 -14.62 -13.96
N VAL A 386 8.31 -15.74 -13.43
CA VAL A 386 8.75 -17.07 -13.83
C VAL A 386 8.05 -17.50 -15.11
N ASN A 387 6.74 -17.26 -15.20
CA ASN A 387 5.95 -17.63 -16.37
C ASN A 387 5.72 -16.47 -17.35
N GLN A 388 6.30 -15.30 -17.07
CA GLN A 388 6.21 -14.09 -17.90
C GLN A 388 4.76 -13.62 -18.16
N ASN A 389 3.90 -13.81 -17.16
CA ASN A 389 2.49 -13.45 -17.23
C ASN A 389 2.20 -12.21 -16.39
N VAL A 390 1.21 -11.45 -16.82
CA VAL A 390 0.60 -10.40 -15.99
C VAL A 390 -0.79 -10.87 -15.61
N LEU A 391 -1.03 -10.97 -14.31
CA LEU A 391 -2.27 -11.49 -13.74
C LEU A 391 -3.00 -10.40 -12.96
N ALA A 392 -4.33 -10.40 -13.05
CA ALA A 392 -5.20 -9.67 -12.14
C ALA A 392 -6.02 -10.68 -11.32
N PHE A 393 -6.04 -10.51 -10.02
CA PHE A 393 -6.88 -11.28 -9.10
C PHE A 393 -8.12 -10.47 -8.77
N GLU A 394 -9.24 -11.15 -8.61
CA GLU A 394 -10.50 -10.57 -8.20
C GLU A 394 -11.15 -11.46 -7.15
N PHE A 395 -11.57 -10.85 -6.06
CA PHE A 395 -12.29 -11.50 -4.97
C PHE A 395 -13.60 -10.77 -4.77
N GLY A 396 -14.68 -11.44 -4.40
CA GLY A 396 -15.95 -10.77 -4.12
C GLY A 396 -17.10 -11.73 -3.95
N ASN A 397 -18.31 -11.27 -4.27
CA ASN A 397 -19.54 -11.98 -4.03
C ASN A 397 -20.27 -12.34 -5.34
N MET A 398 -21.14 -13.33 -5.26
CA MET A 398 -22.17 -13.60 -6.25
C MET A 398 -23.30 -12.57 -6.11
N ALA A 399 -24.08 -12.42 -7.18
CA ALA A 399 -25.29 -11.58 -7.18
C ALA A 399 -26.28 -11.99 -6.07
N ASP A 400 -26.44 -13.30 -5.85
CA ASP A 400 -27.26 -13.84 -4.76
C ASP A 400 -26.35 -14.37 -3.65
N GLN A 401 -26.03 -13.50 -2.70
CA GLN A 401 -25.20 -13.83 -1.55
C GLN A 401 -25.81 -14.92 -0.65
N SER A 402 -27.14 -15.12 -0.68
CA SER A 402 -27.81 -16.13 0.15
C SER A 402 -27.49 -17.57 -0.27
N MET A 403 -27.08 -17.75 -1.52
CA MET A 403 -26.63 -19.04 -2.06
C MET A 403 -25.11 -19.22 -1.95
N GLN A 404 -24.39 -18.22 -1.46
CA GLN A 404 -22.94 -18.23 -1.41
C GLN A 404 -22.43 -19.01 -0.20
N LEU A 405 -21.60 -20.02 -0.47
CA LEU A 405 -20.89 -20.76 0.58
C LEU A 405 -19.59 -20.04 0.99
N THR A 406 -18.89 -19.46 0.02
CA THR A 406 -17.67 -18.68 0.24
C THR A 406 -17.51 -17.61 -0.83
N TYR A 407 -16.70 -16.60 -0.56
CA TYR A 407 -16.38 -15.56 -1.54
C TYR A 407 -15.88 -16.17 -2.85
N GLN A 408 -16.24 -15.51 -3.94
CA GLN A 408 -15.77 -15.85 -5.27
C GLN A 408 -14.34 -15.36 -5.44
N ALA A 409 -13.49 -16.17 -6.08
CA ALA A 409 -12.11 -15.81 -6.38
C ALA A 409 -11.79 -16.16 -7.84
N ARG A 410 -11.22 -15.20 -8.57
CA ARG A 410 -10.93 -15.32 -10.00
C ARG A 410 -9.54 -14.78 -10.31
N VAL A 411 -8.90 -15.40 -11.30
CA VAL A 411 -7.63 -14.94 -11.87
C VAL A 411 -7.83 -14.67 -13.35
N TYR A 412 -7.40 -13.50 -13.77
CA TYR A 412 -7.40 -13.05 -15.16
C TYR A 412 -5.95 -12.99 -15.63
N GLN A 413 -5.60 -13.72 -16.68
CA GLN A 413 -4.35 -13.46 -17.40
C GLN A 413 -4.57 -12.28 -18.34
N ILE A 414 -4.14 -11.09 -17.89
CA ILE A 414 -4.40 -9.82 -18.55
C ILE A 414 -3.35 -9.49 -19.62
N GLY A 415 -2.17 -10.09 -19.53
CA GLY A 415 -1.08 -9.84 -20.47
C GLY A 415 0.09 -10.78 -20.30
N THR A 416 1.14 -10.50 -21.06
CA THR A 416 2.46 -11.14 -20.96
C THR A 416 3.53 -10.06 -21.04
N PHE A 417 4.77 -10.41 -20.70
CA PHE A 417 5.91 -9.54 -20.99
C PHE A 417 7.06 -10.34 -21.56
N SER A 418 7.88 -9.68 -22.36
CA SER A 418 9.17 -10.23 -22.78
C SER A 418 10.27 -9.45 -22.07
N GLU A 419 11.22 -10.17 -21.49
CA GLU A 419 12.53 -9.57 -21.26
C GLU A 419 13.11 -9.34 -22.64
N GLY A 420 13.34 -8.08 -23.01
CA GLY A 420 13.88 -7.78 -24.33
C GLY A 420 15.09 -8.66 -24.57
N ASP A 421 15.07 -9.45 -25.66
CA ASP A 421 16.18 -10.31 -26.02
C ASP A 421 17.43 -9.46 -25.92
N MET A 422 18.29 -9.75 -24.92
CA MET A 422 19.67 -9.33 -25.04
C MET A 422 20.09 -9.96 -26.35
N VAL A 423 20.26 -9.13 -27.38
CA VAL A 423 20.96 -9.54 -28.59
C VAL A 423 22.35 -9.85 -28.07
N GLU A 424 22.56 -11.06 -27.58
CA GLU A 424 23.86 -11.70 -27.54
C GLU A 424 24.31 -11.58 -28.99
N GLY A 425 25.12 -10.57 -29.25
CA GLY A 425 25.71 -10.40 -30.56
C GLY A 425 26.32 -11.74 -30.88
N GLU A 426 25.81 -12.37 -31.93
CA GLU A 426 26.43 -13.55 -32.52
C GLU A 426 27.91 -13.19 -32.64
N GLU A 427 28.74 -13.70 -31.73
CA GLU A 427 30.17 -13.68 -31.91
C GLU A 427 30.33 -14.52 -33.17
N ASP A 428 30.61 -13.84 -34.28
CA ASP A 428 31.05 -14.47 -35.52
C ASP A 428 32.15 -15.47 -35.13
N GLU A 429 31.80 -16.75 -35.06
CA GLU A 429 32.73 -17.87 -35.01
C GLU A 429 33.49 -17.87 -36.35
N GLU A 430 34.42 -16.93 -36.50
CA GLU A 430 35.47 -17.03 -37.52
C GLU A 430 36.38 -18.20 -37.11
N ASP A 431 36.07 -19.38 -37.67
CA ASP A 431 36.97 -20.45 -38.08
C ASP A 431 38.40 -20.35 -37.52
N MET A 432 38.61 -20.74 -36.25
CA MET A 432 39.94 -21.15 -35.79
C MET A 432 40.19 -22.60 -36.21
N VAL A 433 40.86 -22.69 -37.35
CA VAL A 433 41.53 -23.85 -37.95
C VAL A 433 42.06 -24.86 -36.92
N GLU A 434 41.61 -26.12 -37.07
CA GLU A 434 42.16 -27.32 -36.43
C GLU A 434 43.69 -27.40 -36.60
N GLY A 435 44.40 -27.37 -35.47
CA GLY A 435 45.73 -27.92 -35.34
C GLY A 435 45.63 -29.28 -34.66
N GLU A 436 45.71 -30.35 -35.45
CA GLU A 436 46.00 -31.69 -34.99
C GLU A 436 47.29 -31.66 -34.14
N ASP A 437 47.23 -32.19 -32.91
CA ASP A 437 48.30 -33.05 -32.45
C ASP A 437 47.83 -34.06 -31.41
N VAL A 438 48.35 -35.26 -31.63
CA VAL A 438 48.07 -36.55 -31.01
C VAL A 438 48.82 -36.69 -29.67
N VAL A 439 48.33 -37.58 -28.79
CA VAL A 439 49.02 -38.51 -27.86
C VAL A 439 48.19 -38.59 -26.56
N GLU A 440 47.37 -39.62 -26.32
CA GLU A 440 47.67 -41.02 -25.93
C GLU A 440 48.20 -41.18 -24.49
N GLY A 441 47.47 -41.93 -23.65
CA GLY A 441 47.81 -42.31 -22.25
C GLY A 441 46.55 -42.26 -21.36
N GLU A 442 45.67 -43.26 -21.35
CA GLU A 442 45.71 -44.54 -20.58
C GLU A 442 45.82 -44.40 -19.05
N GLU A 443 44.80 -44.98 -18.39
CA GLU A 443 44.77 -45.59 -17.04
C GLU A 443 44.94 -44.64 -15.82
N ASP A 444 44.14 -44.67 -14.75
CA ASP A 444 43.66 -45.81 -13.98
C ASP A 444 42.48 -45.44 -13.05
N MET A 445 41.69 -46.45 -12.69
CA MET A 445 40.71 -46.47 -11.61
C MET A 445 41.36 -46.24 -10.23
N LEU A 446 40.62 -45.72 -9.25
CA LEU A 446 40.60 -46.27 -7.88
C LEU A 446 39.39 -45.74 -7.08
N GLU A 447 38.54 -46.68 -6.67
CA GLU A 447 37.64 -46.59 -5.52
C GLU A 447 38.44 -46.40 -4.22
N GLY A 448 37.86 -45.70 -3.24
CA GLY A 448 38.38 -45.60 -1.88
C GLY A 448 37.30 -45.17 -0.90
N GLU A 449 36.70 -46.16 -0.23
CA GLU A 449 35.81 -46.03 0.91
C GLU A 449 36.52 -45.45 2.16
N GLU A 450 35.69 -44.84 3.01
CA GLU A 450 35.75 -44.69 4.47
C GLU A 450 37.08 -44.34 5.17
N LEU A 451 37.04 -43.25 5.94
CA LEU A 451 37.67 -43.22 7.27
C LEU A 451 36.95 -42.23 8.21
N LEU A 452 36.40 -42.80 9.28
CA LEU A 452 35.98 -42.16 10.53
C LEU A 452 37.11 -41.35 11.16
N GLY A 453 36.76 -40.24 11.82
CA GLY A 453 37.68 -39.50 12.68
C GLY A 453 36.95 -38.42 13.49
N ASP A 454 36.34 -38.84 14.60
CA ASP A 454 36.01 -37.96 15.72
C ASP A 454 37.30 -37.28 16.22
N LEU A 455 37.31 -35.95 16.29
CA LEU A 455 38.19 -35.19 17.17
C LEU A 455 37.43 -34.00 17.75
N GLU A 456 37.00 -34.19 19.00
CA GLU A 456 36.76 -33.11 19.96
C GLU A 456 38.05 -32.30 20.10
N GLY A 457 37.93 -30.98 20.00
CA GLY A 457 39.00 -30.02 20.22
C GLY A 457 38.40 -28.70 20.67
N GLU A 458 38.21 -28.57 21.98
CA GLU A 458 38.07 -27.28 22.65
C GLU A 458 39.36 -26.48 22.46
N ASP A 459 39.28 -25.27 21.90
CA ASP A 459 40.32 -24.27 22.09
C ASP A 459 39.67 -22.93 22.44
N VAL A 460 39.92 -22.55 23.69
CA VAL A 460 39.70 -21.24 24.29
C VAL A 460 40.76 -20.29 23.72
N ILE A 461 40.34 -19.15 23.17
CA ILE A 461 41.24 -18.02 22.93
C ILE A 461 40.63 -16.77 23.59
N GLU A 462 41.14 -16.46 24.78
CA GLU A 462 41.21 -15.10 25.30
C GLU A 462 42.28 -14.35 24.50
N GLY A 463 41.93 -13.19 23.96
CA GLY A 463 42.84 -12.27 23.27
C GLY A 463 42.62 -10.85 23.76
N GLU A 464 43.57 -10.38 24.55
CA GLU A 464 43.64 -9.07 25.19
C GLU A 464 43.72 -7.89 24.20
N GLU A 465 43.28 -6.74 24.72
CA GLU A 465 43.33 -5.40 24.14
C GLU A 465 44.72 -4.99 23.60
N LEU A 466 44.72 -4.31 22.46
CA LEU A 466 45.76 -3.35 22.09
C LEU A 466 45.11 -2.07 21.55
N LEU A 467 45.10 -1.04 22.38
CA LEU A 467 44.94 0.36 21.98
C LEU A 467 46.31 0.85 21.52
N GLU A 468 46.42 1.29 20.26
CA GLU A 468 47.54 2.12 19.81
C GLU A 468 47.04 3.52 19.44
N ASP A 469 47.67 4.49 20.10
CA ASP A 469 47.55 5.92 19.92
C ASP A 469 47.88 6.34 18.47
N SER A 470 47.07 7.24 17.90
CA SER A 470 47.51 8.09 16.80
C SER A 470 47.21 9.55 17.11
N GLU A 471 48.23 10.24 17.63
CA GLU A 471 48.32 11.68 17.65
C GLU A 471 48.54 12.19 16.22
N GLY A 472 47.60 13.00 15.73
CA GLY A 472 47.70 13.72 14.47
C GLY A 472 47.31 15.17 14.66
N GLU A 473 48.30 16.01 14.99
CA GLU A 473 48.16 17.47 15.04
C GLU A 473 47.83 18.04 13.65
N GLY A 474 46.79 18.87 13.59
CA GLY A 474 46.40 19.63 12.39
C GLY A 474 45.77 20.96 12.78
N MET A 475 46.62 21.97 12.98
CA MET A 475 46.24 23.37 13.14
C MET A 475 45.52 23.91 11.90
N LEU A 476 44.38 24.57 12.07
CA LEU A 476 43.96 25.71 11.24
C LEU A 476 43.27 26.76 12.11
N GLU A 477 43.94 27.90 12.20
CA GLU A 477 43.41 29.19 12.68
C GLU A 477 42.30 29.69 11.74
N GLY A 478 41.24 30.24 12.33
CA GLY A 478 40.19 30.98 11.63
C GLY A 478 39.46 31.86 12.63
N GLU A 479 39.71 33.17 12.53
CA GLU A 479 39.43 34.21 13.50
C GLU A 479 37.94 34.50 13.78
N GLU A 480 37.78 35.09 14.98
CA GLU A 480 36.63 35.65 15.67
C GLU A 480 35.64 36.48 14.82
N LEU A 481 34.36 36.42 15.22
CA LEU A 481 33.48 37.59 15.36
C LEU A 481 32.35 37.22 16.35
N LEU A 482 32.58 37.47 17.66
CA LEU A 482 31.52 37.56 18.67
C LEU A 482 31.10 39.03 18.79
N GLY A 483 29.81 39.29 18.57
CA GLY A 483 29.19 40.58 18.84
C GLY A 483 28.45 40.53 20.18
N ASP A 484 28.94 41.32 21.12
CA ASP A 484 28.30 41.63 22.40
C ASP A 484 26.90 42.22 22.19
N LEU A 485 25.90 41.71 22.92
CA LEU A 485 24.77 42.51 23.37
C LEU A 485 24.41 42.12 24.81
N GLU A 486 24.89 42.95 25.72
CA GLU A 486 24.38 43.10 27.08
C GLU A 486 22.91 43.54 27.02
N GLY A 487 22.07 42.87 27.82
CA GLY A 487 20.68 43.21 28.04
C GLY A 487 20.26 42.69 29.40
N GLU A 488 20.59 43.46 30.43
CA GLU A 488 20.04 43.34 31.77
C GLU A 488 18.52 43.53 31.71
N ASP A 489 17.75 42.61 32.30
CA ASP A 489 16.51 42.98 32.97
C ASP A 489 16.30 42.08 34.19
N VAL A 490 16.34 42.76 35.34
CA VAL A 490 16.06 42.27 36.68
C VAL A 490 14.54 42.33 36.89
N ILE A 491 13.91 41.22 37.25
CA ILE A 491 12.67 41.25 38.03
C ILE A 491 12.80 40.25 39.18
N GLU A 492 13.00 40.80 40.38
CA GLU A 492 12.79 40.16 41.67
C GLU A 492 11.32 39.78 41.84
N GLY A 493 11.09 38.58 42.37
CA GLY A 493 9.78 38.09 42.79
C GLY A 493 9.96 36.98 43.80
N GLU A 494 10.42 37.34 45.01
CA GLU A 494 10.37 36.49 46.19
C GLU A 494 8.91 36.17 46.55
N GLY A 495 8.63 34.90 46.76
CA GLY A 495 7.33 34.40 47.22
C GLY A 495 7.52 33.06 47.91
N GLU A 496 8.01 33.10 49.15
CA GLU A 496 7.95 31.98 50.09
C GLU A 496 6.48 31.63 50.39
N GLY A 497 6.17 30.34 50.41
CA GLY A 497 4.85 29.82 50.72
C GLY A 497 4.89 28.31 50.84
N GLU A 498 5.49 27.82 51.93
CA GLU A 498 5.25 26.48 52.44
C GLU A 498 3.77 26.37 52.82
N ASP A 499 3.08 25.31 52.37
CA ASP A 499 2.03 24.69 53.18
C ASP A 499 1.90 23.20 52.80
N ILE A 500 2.20 22.40 53.82
CA ILE A 500 1.99 20.96 53.91
C ILE A 500 0.53 20.72 54.25
N LEU A 501 -0.21 19.96 53.44
CA LEU A 501 -1.38 19.23 53.90
C LEU A 501 -1.42 17.85 53.23
N GLU A 502 -1.03 16.84 54.01
CA GLU A 502 -1.48 15.46 53.85
C GLU A 502 -3.01 15.43 54.00
N GLY A 503 -3.68 14.81 53.04
CA GLY A 503 -5.11 14.53 53.05
C GLY A 503 -5.37 13.26 52.29
N GLU A 504 -5.31 12.13 52.98
CA GLU A 504 -5.90 10.87 52.54
C GLU A 504 -7.43 11.04 52.59
N ASP A 505 -8.09 11.07 51.43
CA ASP A 505 -9.53 10.85 51.36
C ASP A 505 -9.80 9.63 50.47
N ILE A 506 -10.27 8.59 51.16
CA ILE A 506 -10.88 7.38 50.62
C ILE A 506 -12.24 7.79 50.05
N ILE A 507 -12.45 7.60 48.75
CA ILE A 507 -13.79 7.61 48.15
C ILE A 507 -14.09 6.19 47.64
N GLU A 508 -14.80 5.44 48.48
CA GLU A 508 -15.70 4.37 48.02
C GLU A 508 -16.95 5.07 47.45
N GLY A 509 -17.21 4.90 46.16
CA GLY A 509 -18.51 5.15 45.51
C GLY A 509 -18.76 3.95 44.61
N GLU A 510 -19.52 2.97 45.11
CA GLU A 510 -20.95 2.78 44.81
C GLU A 510 -21.19 2.40 43.33
N GLU A 511 -21.48 1.11 43.15
CA GLU A 511 -21.90 0.46 41.92
C GLU A 511 -23.26 1.03 41.48
N ASP A 512 -23.30 1.70 40.34
CA ASP A 512 -24.55 2.07 39.67
C ASP A 512 -25.06 0.87 38.84
N ASP A 513 -25.98 0.12 39.45
CA ASP A 513 -26.85 -0.85 38.77
C ASP A 513 -27.77 -0.12 37.77
N PHE A 514 -27.45 -0.23 36.48
CA PHE A 514 -28.35 0.17 35.39
C PHE A 514 -29.51 -0.84 35.28
N ILE A 515 -30.66 -0.50 35.87
CA ILE A 515 -31.93 -1.19 35.65
C ILE A 515 -32.63 -0.55 34.44
N GLU A 516 -32.65 -1.24 33.30
CA GLU A 516 -33.57 -0.94 32.20
C GLU A 516 -34.98 -1.43 32.54
N ASP A 517 -35.79 -0.51 33.07
CA ASP A 517 -37.22 -0.70 33.28
C ASP A 517 -37.97 -0.31 31.99
N ARG A 518 -38.12 -1.24 31.05
CA ARG A 518 -38.91 -1.03 29.83
C ARG A 518 -40.34 -1.46 30.07
N SER A 519 -41.15 -0.51 30.54
CA SER A 519 -42.60 -0.67 30.73
C SER A 519 -43.32 -0.86 29.40
N GLU A 520 -44.03 -1.98 29.29
CA GLU A 520 -45.07 -2.23 28.29
C GLU A 520 -46.18 -1.17 28.42
N GLY A 521 -46.45 -0.45 27.33
CA GLY A 521 -47.56 0.47 27.20
C GLY A 521 -48.50 -0.02 26.10
N GLU A 522 -49.57 -0.69 26.52
CA GLU A 522 -50.76 -0.90 25.70
C GLU A 522 -51.40 0.45 25.34
N GLY A 523 -51.74 0.62 24.06
CA GLY A 523 -52.45 1.80 23.55
C GLY A 523 -53.26 1.41 22.33
N GLU A 524 -54.56 1.22 22.56
CA GLU A 524 -55.60 0.85 21.60
C GLU A 524 -55.91 1.96 20.57
N ASP A 525 -56.45 1.50 19.43
CA ASP A 525 -57.43 2.15 18.53
C ASP A 525 -57.15 3.55 17.98
N GLU A 526 -56.93 3.68 16.66
CA GLU A 526 -57.63 4.67 15.81
C GLU A 526 -57.79 4.20 14.35
N ASP A 527 -59.05 3.96 13.99
CA ASP A 527 -59.77 4.33 12.76
C ASP A 527 -59.12 4.18 11.36
N ILE A 528 -59.64 3.18 10.64
CA ILE A 528 -59.59 3.02 9.18
C ILE A 528 -60.58 4.00 8.53
N ILE A 529 -60.08 4.93 7.71
CA ILE A 529 -60.89 5.76 6.81
C ILE A 529 -60.76 5.19 5.39
N ASP A 530 -61.86 4.63 4.90
CA ASP A 530 -62.11 4.35 3.48
C ASP A 530 -62.20 5.66 2.68
N VAL A 531 -61.44 5.78 1.59
CA VAL A 531 -61.67 6.78 0.54
C VAL A 531 -61.84 6.05 -0.79
N GLU A 532 -63.09 5.96 -1.22
CA GLU A 532 -63.48 5.70 -2.62
C GLU A 532 -63.10 6.90 -3.50
N GLY A 533 -62.61 6.65 -4.71
CA GLY A 533 -62.26 7.70 -5.67
C GLY A 533 -61.93 7.19 -7.08
N GLU A 534 -63.00 6.85 -7.81
CA GLU A 534 -63.28 7.01 -9.25
C GLU A 534 -62.18 6.86 -10.32
N ASP A 535 -62.38 5.84 -11.17
CA ASP A 535 -62.43 5.85 -12.65
C ASP A 535 -61.68 6.96 -13.41
N ILE A 536 -60.64 6.55 -14.15
CA ILE A 536 -60.30 7.15 -15.45
C ILE A 536 -60.18 6.05 -16.50
N ILE A 537 -61.03 6.22 -17.52
CA ILE A 537 -61.16 5.49 -18.77
C ILE A 537 -59.91 5.74 -19.63
N ASP A 538 -59.33 4.69 -20.21
CA ASP A 538 -58.57 4.83 -21.44
C ASP A 538 -59.04 3.79 -22.46
N GLU A 539 -59.54 4.30 -23.57
CA GLU A 539 -60.13 3.54 -24.67
C GLU A 539 -58.99 3.00 -25.55
N GLY A 540 -59.01 1.70 -25.80
CA GLY A 540 -58.27 1.13 -26.92
C GLY A 540 -58.98 1.43 -28.24
N GLU A 541 -58.20 1.70 -29.28
CA GLU A 541 -58.63 1.45 -30.66
C GLU A 541 -57.51 0.79 -31.47
N GLU A 542 -57.95 -0.22 -32.23
CA GLU A 542 -57.18 -1.25 -32.92
C GLU A 542 -56.56 -0.81 -34.26
N ALA A 543 -55.57 -1.61 -34.65
CA ALA A 543 -55.33 -2.16 -36.00
C ALA A 543 -54.88 -1.22 -37.14
N THR A 544 -53.73 -1.57 -37.74
CA THR A 544 -53.78 -2.13 -39.11
C THR A 544 -52.54 -2.95 -39.47
N GLU A 545 -52.81 -3.94 -40.30
CA GLU A 545 -52.02 -5.06 -40.79
C GLU A 545 -51.34 -4.72 -42.15
N ILE A 546 -50.37 -5.56 -42.57
CA ILE A 546 -49.85 -5.74 -43.96
C ILE A 546 -48.87 -4.63 -44.44
N ASN A 547 -47.56 -4.85 -44.65
CA ASN A 547 -46.89 -5.79 -45.57
C ASN A 547 -45.37 -5.75 -45.33
#